data_AF-A0AAN6FC24-F1
#
_entry.id   AF-A0AAN6FC24-F1
#
_cell.length_a   1.000
_cell.length_b   1.000
_cell.length_c   1.000
_cell.angle_alpha   90.00
_cell.angle_beta   90.00
_cell.angle_gamma   90.00
#
_symmetry.space_group_name_H-M   'P 1'
#
loop_
_entity.id
_entity.type
_entity.pdbx_description
1 polymer ?
#
loop_
_entity_poly.entity_id
_entity_poly.type
_entity_poly.pdbx_seq_one_letter_code
_entity_poly.pdbx_strand_id
1 'polypeptide(L)'
;MKYSIAAVTAFIASATASLYGESDLNHTCILQPNYLSCSKQANPTTVDSCCVETYGGLVLQTQYWDINTGYEAEGQLLPAYSWTIHGLWPDFCNGSYTQYCDLGRQFDPHPSPNTTNGKRNGTAVPAYIGPGISTFLAPFGKFDLLAYMNKYWVSQGSPNSDFWAHEFSKHATCYSTFDVPCYGPEYRQHEDVVDFFQTVVKYFMRFPTWGWLGAHGIHPSNTTTYTLAALEAALMHEYGAVPYLGCSGPDFNLTAAGANSTDDGGTVLDEVWYYMHTYGRVQDGQSIPVNQTGSSSCASAPGAITYPERASGSVVY
;
A
#
# COMPACT_ATOMS: atom_id res chain seq x y z
N MET A 1 18.29 10.39 61.81
CA MET A 1 17.05 10.23 61.00
C MET A 1 17.42 10.47 59.55
N LYS A 2 17.39 9.42 58.70
CA LYS A 2 17.60 9.56 57.26
C LYS A 2 16.22 9.79 56.62
N TYR A 3 16.04 10.93 55.97
CA TYR A 3 14.84 11.24 55.22
C TYR A 3 14.92 10.53 53.86
N SER A 4 14.04 9.55 53.64
CA SER A 4 13.82 8.98 52.32
C SER A 4 12.97 9.94 51.51
N ILE A 5 13.55 10.50 50.46
CA ILE A 5 12.82 11.29 49.45
C ILE A 5 12.15 10.27 48.52
N ALA A 6 10.83 10.14 48.62
CA ALA A 6 10.04 9.40 47.63
C ALA A 6 10.00 10.24 46.34
N ALA A 7 10.64 9.75 45.28
CA ALA A 7 10.49 10.32 43.95
C ALA A 7 9.09 9.97 43.44
N VAL A 8 8.22 10.98 43.36
CA VAL A 8 6.94 10.87 42.66
C VAL A 8 7.25 11.00 41.18
N THR A 9 7.34 9.87 40.47
CA THR A 9 7.32 9.85 39.01
C THR A 9 5.91 10.24 38.56
N ALA A 10 5.76 11.50 38.14
CA ALA A 10 4.58 11.93 37.41
C ALA A 10 4.56 11.16 36.08
N PHE A 11 3.59 10.25 35.92
CA PHE A 11 3.23 9.75 34.60
C PHE A 11 2.66 10.93 33.82
N ILE A 12 3.49 11.53 32.97
CA ILE A 12 2.98 12.40 31.91
C ILE A 12 2.27 11.44 30.96
N ALA A 13 0.95 11.34 31.06
CA ALA A 13 0.14 10.75 30.01
C ALA A 13 0.40 11.61 28.76
N SER A 14 1.22 11.11 27.85
CA SER A 14 1.31 11.65 26.51
C SER A 14 -0.09 11.52 25.92
N ALA A 15 -0.81 12.64 25.82
CA ALA A 15 -2.05 12.67 25.07
C ALA A 15 -1.69 12.25 23.63
N THR A 16 -1.97 11.00 23.28
CA THR A 16 -1.88 10.53 21.90
C THR A 16 -2.96 11.29 21.14
N ALA A 17 -2.54 12.16 20.22
CA ALA A 17 -3.50 12.86 19.37
C ALA A 17 -4.28 11.80 18.59
N SER A 18 -5.61 11.79 18.76
CA SER A 18 -6.51 10.97 17.95
C SER A 18 -6.89 11.76 16.71
N LEU A 19 -6.79 11.10 15.56
CA LEU A 19 -7.16 11.70 14.28
C LEU A 19 -8.67 11.67 14.05
N TYR A 20 -9.38 10.66 14.57
CA TYR A 20 -10.82 10.47 14.30
C TYR A 20 -11.71 10.46 15.56
N GLY A 21 -11.17 10.85 16.71
CA GLY A 21 -11.90 10.98 17.97
C GLY A 21 -11.95 9.70 18.81
N GLU A 22 -11.13 8.71 18.49
CA GLU A 22 -10.92 7.50 19.28
C GLU A 22 -10.30 7.82 20.66
N SER A 23 -10.75 7.09 21.67
CA SER A 23 -10.05 7.02 22.96
C SER A 23 -8.87 6.07 22.89
N ASP A 24 -8.05 6.02 23.93
CA ASP A 24 -7.04 4.99 24.14
C ASP A 24 -7.58 3.77 24.92
N LEU A 25 -8.90 3.62 25.04
CA LEU A 25 -9.54 2.62 25.90
C LEU A 25 -10.76 1.98 25.22
N ASN A 26 -11.09 0.75 25.64
CA ASN A 26 -12.33 0.03 25.31
C ASN A 26 -12.51 -0.47 23.85
N HIS A 27 -11.43 -0.71 23.12
CA HIS A 27 -11.46 -1.22 21.72
C HIS A 27 -11.49 -2.76 21.61
N THR A 28 -12.35 -3.44 22.37
CA THR A 28 -12.45 -4.91 22.33
C THR A 28 -13.25 -5.36 21.11
N CYS A 29 -12.60 -5.41 19.93
CA CYS A 29 -13.27 -5.58 18.64
C CYS A 29 -14.06 -6.90 18.48
N ILE A 30 -13.70 -7.96 19.22
CA ILE A 30 -14.45 -9.22 19.20
C ILE A 30 -15.89 -9.09 19.75
N LEU A 31 -16.18 -8.02 20.49
CA LEU A 31 -17.52 -7.72 21.01
C LEU A 31 -18.38 -6.93 20.01
N GLN A 32 -17.80 -6.49 18.90
CA GLN A 32 -18.49 -5.74 17.86
C GLN A 32 -18.73 -6.61 16.62
N PRO A 33 -19.85 -6.43 15.90
CA PRO A 33 -20.01 -7.04 14.60
C PRO A 33 -18.93 -6.54 13.64
N ASN A 34 -18.33 -7.44 12.87
CA ASN A 34 -17.45 -7.08 11.77
C ASN A 34 -18.28 -6.45 10.64
N TYR A 35 -18.48 -5.14 10.70
CA TYR A 35 -19.15 -4.42 9.63
C TYR A 35 -18.22 -4.28 8.42
N LEU A 36 -18.83 -4.37 7.23
CA LEU A 36 -18.13 -4.14 5.98
C LEU A 36 -17.83 -2.65 5.83
N SER A 37 -16.59 -2.28 5.53
CA SER A 37 -16.22 -0.92 5.17
C SER A 37 -17.05 -0.42 3.98
N CYS A 38 -17.27 0.90 3.90
CA CYS A 38 -18.17 1.51 2.89
C CYS A 38 -19.63 1.05 2.89
N SER A 39 -20.06 0.27 3.90
CA SER A 39 -21.46 -0.01 4.14
C SER A 39 -22.11 1.10 4.99
N LYS A 40 -23.45 1.09 5.06
CA LYS A 40 -24.19 2.01 5.94
C LYS A 40 -23.87 1.83 7.42
N GLN A 41 -23.44 0.63 7.81
CA GLN A 41 -23.11 0.27 9.17
C GLN A 41 -21.71 0.72 9.58
N ALA A 42 -20.78 0.88 8.63
CA ALA A 42 -19.46 1.46 8.88
C ALA A 42 -19.57 3.00 8.99
N ASN A 43 -20.25 3.47 10.05
CA ASN A 43 -20.45 4.87 10.33
C ASN A 43 -19.76 5.25 11.65
N PRO A 44 -18.76 6.16 11.63
CA PRO A 44 -17.93 6.50 12.79
C PRO A 44 -18.72 7.11 13.96
N THR A 45 -19.96 7.54 13.74
CA THR A 45 -20.85 8.01 14.82
C THR A 45 -21.54 6.88 15.60
N THR A 46 -21.49 5.65 15.07
CA THR A 46 -22.23 4.49 15.60
C THR A 46 -21.38 3.26 15.85
N VAL A 47 -20.15 3.23 15.31
CA VAL A 47 -19.19 2.14 15.50
C VAL A 47 -17.89 2.68 16.07
N ASP A 48 -17.09 1.79 16.60
CA ASP A 48 -15.73 2.10 17.02
C ASP A 48 -14.80 2.02 15.81
N SER A 49 -14.23 3.16 15.42
CA SER A 49 -13.33 3.27 14.26
C SER A 49 -12.03 2.47 14.42
N CYS A 50 -11.67 2.07 15.65
CA CYS A 50 -10.59 1.12 15.88
C CYS A 50 -10.93 -0.33 15.49
N CYS A 51 -12.22 -0.64 15.38
CA CYS A 51 -12.73 -1.98 15.11
C CYS A 51 -13.38 -2.12 13.73
N VAL A 52 -13.68 -1.01 13.07
CA VAL A 52 -14.25 -0.96 11.72
C VAL A 52 -13.60 0.19 10.96
N GLU A 53 -13.05 -0.08 9.78
CA GLU A 53 -12.51 1.01 8.95
C GLU A 53 -13.63 1.90 8.40
N THR A 54 -13.65 3.17 8.84
CA THR A 54 -14.74 4.13 8.54
C THR A 54 -14.34 5.28 7.62
N TYR A 55 -13.06 5.40 7.24
CA TYR A 55 -12.56 6.51 6.43
C TYR A 55 -12.01 6.00 5.09
N GLY A 56 -10.99 5.16 5.16
CA GLY A 56 -10.30 4.51 4.04
C GLY A 56 -10.93 3.19 3.58
N GLY A 57 -12.26 3.13 3.54
CA GLY A 57 -12.99 1.87 3.41
C GLY A 57 -12.89 1.18 2.05
N LEU A 58 -12.40 1.86 1.01
CA LEU A 58 -12.04 1.25 -0.26
C LEU A 58 -10.54 0.96 -0.22
N VAL A 59 -10.16 -0.29 0.05
CA VAL A 59 -8.77 -0.69 0.26
C VAL A 59 -8.18 -1.18 -1.05
N LEU A 60 -7.00 -0.68 -1.41
CA LEU A 60 -6.29 -1.08 -2.62
C LEU A 60 -5.00 -1.81 -2.22
N GLN A 61 -4.83 -3.08 -2.61
CA GLN A 61 -3.53 -3.71 -2.60
C GLN A 61 -2.87 -3.48 -3.96
N THR A 62 -1.79 -2.71 -3.99
CA THR A 62 -1.12 -2.28 -5.22
C THR A 62 0.21 -3.00 -5.43
N GLN A 63 0.52 -3.34 -6.67
CA GLN A 63 1.72 -4.10 -7.02
C GLN A 63 2.43 -3.49 -8.24
N TYR A 64 3.74 -3.71 -8.29
CA TYR A 64 4.61 -3.35 -9.40
C TYR A 64 5.11 -4.57 -10.18
N TRP A 65 5.30 -4.36 -11.48
CA TRP A 65 6.17 -5.17 -12.32
C TRP A 65 7.33 -4.33 -12.83
N ASP A 66 8.43 -4.37 -12.10
CA ASP A 66 9.65 -3.66 -12.46
C ASP A 66 10.58 -4.57 -13.27
N ILE A 67 11.28 -3.97 -14.25
CA ILE A 67 12.33 -4.66 -15.00
C ILE A 67 13.71 -4.49 -14.37
N ASN A 68 13.92 -3.43 -13.60
CA ASN A 68 15.15 -3.12 -12.87
C ASN A 68 14.81 -2.29 -11.61
N THR A 69 15.76 -2.17 -10.69
CA THR A 69 15.61 -1.37 -9.47
C THR A 69 16.38 -0.05 -9.55
N GLY A 70 17.39 0.04 -10.42
CA GLY A 70 18.35 1.15 -10.41
C GLY A 70 19.26 1.18 -9.17
N TYR A 71 19.16 0.15 -8.32
CA TYR A 71 19.91 -0.07 -7.07
C TYR A 71 20.54 -1.48 -7.06
N GLU A 72 20.77 -2.07 -8.23
CA GLU A 72 21.38 -3.39 -8.36
C GLU A 72 22.81 -3.41 -7.80
N ALA A 73 23.54 -2.31 -7.91
CA ALA A 73 24.91 -2.19 -7.38
C ALA A 73 24.95 -2.29 -5.84
N GLU A 74 23.86 -1.90 -5.19
CA GLU A 74 23.62 -1.97 -3.76
C GLU A 74 23.02 -3.32 -3.33
N GLY A 75 22.75 -4.22 -4.29
CA GLY A 75 22.20 -5.56 -4.06
C GLY A 75 20.67 -5.59 -3.95
N GLN A 76 19.98 -4.51 -4.28
CA GLN A 76 18.51 -4.48 -4.35
C GLN A 76 18.06 -5.13 -5.66
N LEU A 77 17.56 -6.36 -5.57
CA LEU A 77 17.16 -7.19 -6.71
C LEU A 77 15.69 -7.58 -6.63
N LEU A 78 15.11 -7.92 -7.79
CA LEU A 78 13.70 -8.27 -7.91
C LEU A 78 13.49 -9.80 -7.90
N PRO A 79 12.37 -10.33 -7.36
CA PRO A 79 12.12 -11.78 -7.25
C PRO A 79 11.59 -12.43 -8.54
N ALA A 80 12.32 -13.36 -9.16
CA ALA A 80 12.07 -13.85 -10.54
C ALA A 80 10.60 -14.15 -10.95
N TYR A 81 9.83 -14.79 -10.06
CA TYR A 81 8.48 -15.31 -10.36
C TYR A 81 7.39 -14.62 -9.55
N SER A 82 7.54 -13.31 -9.31
CA SER A 82 6.60 -12.53 -8.51
C SER A 82 6.58 -11.09 -8.96
N TRP A 83 5.39 -10.49 -8.96
CA TRP A 83 5.25 -9.03 -8.85
C TRP A 83 5.76 -8.59 -7.46
N THR A 84 5.99 -7.30 -7.28
CA THR A 84 6.42 -6.70 -6.00
C THR A 84 5.31 -5.83 -5.42
N ILE A 85 5.37 -5.59 -4.12
CA ILE A 85 4.46 -4.71 -3.40
C ILE A 85 4.75 -3.27 -3.78
N HIS A 86 3.70 -2.53 -4.15
CA HIS A 86 3.70 -1.07 -4.14
C HIS A 86 3.20 -0.60 -2.77
N GLY A 87 1.97 -0.96 -2.37
CA GLY A 87 1.41 -0.58 -1.07
C GLY A 87 0.04 -1.16 -0.73
N LEU A 88 -0.58 -0.56 0.29
CA LEU A 88 -1.94 -0.83 0.74
C LEU A 88 -2.67 0.48 1.06
N TRP A 89 -3.51 0.96 0.14
CA TRP A 89 -4.00 2.33 0.19
C TRP A 89 -5.45 2.46 0.65
N PRO A 90 -5.74 3.43 1.54
CA PRO A 90 -7.10 3.79 1.95
C PRO A 90 -7.70 4.84 1.01
N ASP A 91 -8.54 4.40 0.09
CA ASP A 91 -9.42 5.32 -0.65
C ASP A 91 -10.73 5.53 0.10
N PHE A 92 -11.32 6.70 -0.08
CA PHE A 92 -12.70 6.93 0.32
C PHE A 92 -13.64 6.08 -0.54
N CYS A 93 -14.83 5.80 -0.02
CA CYS A 93 -15.83 4.95 -0.69
C CYS A 93 -16.33 5.47 -2.05
N ASN A 94 -16.04 6.74 -2.38
CA ASN A 94 -16.35 7.34 -3.67
C ASN A 94 -15.18 7.24 -4.69
N GLY A 95 -14.06 6.59 -4.33
CA GLY A 95 -12.86 6.46 -5.15
C GLY A 95 -11.90 7.66 -5.12
N SER A 96 -12.23 8.74 -4.41
CA SER A 96 -11.24 9.78 -4.09
C SER A 96 -10.39 9.37 -2.89
N TYR A 97 -9.25 10.01 -2.67
CA TYR A 97 -8.36 9.67 -1.57
C TYR A 97 -7.82 10.92 -0.86
N THR A 98 -7.20 10.68 0.30
CA THR A 98 -6.45 11.67 1.08
C THR A 98 -5.05 11.14 1.33
N GLN A 99 -4.15 11.96 1.87
CA GLN A 99 -2.76 11.59 2.07
C GLN A 99 -2.12 12.32 3.26
N TYR A 100 -1.13 11.70 3.87
CA TYR A 100 -0.37 12.27 5.00
C TYR A 100 -1.29 12.79 6.10
N CYS A 101 -2.23 11.95 6.56
CA CYS A 101 -3.31 12.36 7.45
C CYS A 101 -2.85 12.63 8.90
N ASP A 102 -1.69 12.10 9.29
CA ASP A 102 -1.05 12.38 10.57
C ASP A 102 0.44 12.72 10.40
N LEU A 103 0.77 14.01 10.52
CA LEU A 103 2.15 14.49 10.42
C LEU A 103 2.99 14.20 11.67
N GLY A 104 2.37 13.84 12.80
CA GLY A 104 3.06 13.40 14.02
C GLY A 104 3.62 11.99 13.91
N ARG A 105 3.12 11.19 12.95
CA ARG A 105 3.55 9.82 12.64
C ARG A 105 4.09 9.67 11.21
N GLN A 106 4.59 10.76 10.66
CA GLN A 106 5.20 10.79 9.34
C GLN A 106 6.71 10.47 9.45
N PHE A 107 7.21 9.63 8.54
CA PHE A 107 8.60 9.16 8.49
C PHE A 107 9.26 9.32 7.12
N ASP A 108 8.54 9.82 6.11
CA ASP A 108 8.99 9.94 4.72
C ASP A 108 10.07 11.03 4.55
N PRO A 109 11.30 10.68 4.13
CA PRO A 109 12.39 11.64 3.93
C PRO A 109 12.21 12.48 2.66
N HIS A 110 11.37 12.04 1.72
CA HIS A 110 11.15 12.68 0.42
C HIS A 110 9.65 12.79 0.08
N PRO A 111 8.86 13.58 0.84
CA PRO A 111 7.42 13.68 0.63
C PRO A 111 7.02 14.07 -0.80
N SER A 112 6.21 13.21 -1.44
CA SER A 112 5.75 13.41 -2.82
C SER A 112 4.28 12.98 -3.03
N PRO A 113 3.36 13.92 -3.25
CA PRO A 113 3.56 15.37 -3.23
C PRO A 113 3.82 15.89 -1.81
N ASN A 114 4.51 17.03 -1.70
CA ASN A 114 4.96 17.61 -0.41
C ASN A 114 3.88 18.37 0.37
N THR A 115 2.60 18.06 0.11
CA THR A 115 1.45 18.66 0.81
C THR A 115 0.38 17.60 1.09
N THR A 116 -0.41 17.79 2.15
CA THR A 116 -1.43 16.82 2.62
C THR A 116 -2.61 16.61 1.66
N ASN A 117 -2.73 17.42 0.61
CA ASN A 117 -3.78 17.28 -0.40
C ASN A 117 -3.26 17.32 -1.84
N GLY A 118 -1.93 17.25 -2.01
CA GLY A 118 -1.26 17.34 -3.30
C GLY A 118 -1.40 18.69 -4.04
N LYS A 119 -1.95 19.73 -3.40
CA LYS A 119 -2.19 21.05 -3.98
C LYS A 119 -1.37 22.10 -3.27
N ARG A 120 -1.09 23.21 -3.97
CA ARG A 120 -0.35 24.36 -3.41
C ARG A 120 -0.96 24.95 -2.13
N ASN A 121 -2.25 24.73 -1.89
CA ASN A 121 -2.95 25.20 -0.69
C ASN A 121 -2.98 24.18 0.46
N GLY A 122 -2.43 22.98 0.27
CA GLY A 122 -2.35 21.97 1.32
C GLY A 122 -1.33 22.31 2.39
N THR A 123 -1.47 21.67 3.55
CA THR A 123 -0.47 21.75 4.62
C THR A 123 0.82 21.11 4.13
N ALA A 124 1.96 21.79 4.33
CA ALA A 124 3.25 21.26 3.94
C ALA A 124 3.59 19.99 4.75
N VAL A 125 4.10 18.97 4.05
CA VAL A 125 4.62 17.74 4.67
C VAL A 125 6.13 17.93 4.81
N PRO A 126 6.67 18.08 6.04
CA PRO A 126 8.10 18.24 6.23
C PRO A 126 8.84 16.93 5.89
N ALA A 127 10.05 17.05 5.35
CA ALA A 127 10.93 15.91 5.16
C ALA A 127 11.38 15.35 6.52
N TYR A 128 11.27 14.04 6.69
CA TYR A 128 11.74 13.36 7.89
C TYR A 128 13.27 13.19 7.88
N ILE A 129 13.90 13.43 9.03
CA ILE A 129 15.37 13.35 9.20
C ILE A 129 15.80 12.30 10.24
N GLY A 130 14.84 11.50 10.73
CA GLY A 130 15.11 10.47 11.73
C GLY A 130 15.49 9.12 11.12
N PRO A 131 15.52 8.06 11.94
CA PRO A 131 15.90 6.73 11.46
C PRO A 131 14.82 6.10 10.57
N GLY A 132 15.22 5.33 9.56
CA GLY A 132 14.28 4.71 8.62
C GLY A 132 13.47 3.55 9.21
N ILE A 133 12.41 3.16 8.49
CA ILE A 133 11.44 2.12 8.90
C ILE A 133 12.10 0.82 9.36
N SER A 134 13.18 0.38 8.72
CA SER A 134 13.90 -0.85 9.10
C SER A 134 14.30 -0.89 10.57
N THR A 135 14.59 0.28 11.17
CA THR A 135 14.98 0.39 12.57
C THR A 135 13.81 0.22 13.55
N PHE A 136 12.57 0.41 13.09
CA PHE A 136 11.35 0.29 13.88
C PHE A 136 10.89 -1.16 14.03
N LEU A 137 11.22 -2.02 13.06
CA LEU A 137 10.88 -3.45 13.09
C LEU A 137 11.78 -4.25 14.06
N ALA A 138 13.05 -3.86 14.19
CA ALA A 138 14.05 -4.60 14.97
C ALA A 138 13.70 -4.72 16.48
N PRO A 139 13.21 -3.67 17.19
CA PRO A 139 12.75 -3.76 18.58
C PRO A 139 11.57 -4.73 18.81
N PHE A 140 10.84 -5.08 17.76
CA PHE A 140 9.76 -6.08 17.79
C PHE A 140 10.23 -7.47 17.35
N GLY A 141 11.52 -7.64 17.05
CA GLY A 141 12.09 -8.91 16.59
C GLY A 141 11.65 -9.33 15.19
N LYS A 142 11.10 -8.42 14.38
CA LYS A 142 10.51 -8.68 13.06
C LYS A 142 11.55 -8.71 11.93
N PHE A 143 12.62 -9.47 12.13
CA PHE A 143 13.73 -9.58 11.17
C PHE A 143 13.33 -10.38 9.91
N ASP A 144 12.44 -11.36 10.06
CA ASP A 144 11.85 -12.14 8.98
C ASP A 144 10.94 -11.30 8.08
N LEU A 145 10.11 -10.44 8.68
CA LEU A 145 9.30 -9.45 7.97
C LEU A 145 10.20 -8.49 7.18
N LEU A 146 11.26 -7.96 7.80
CA LEU A 146 12.22 -7.10 7.13
C LEU A 146 12.91 -7.81 5.95
N ALA A 147 13.28 -9.08 6.09
CA ALA A 147 13.84 -9.87 5.01
C ALA A 147 12.82 -10.09 3.87
N TYR A 148 11.56 -10.34 4.22
CA TYR A 148 10.48 -10.46 3.24
C TYR A 148 10.26 -9.15 2.47
N MET A 149 10.19 -8.03 3.18
CA MET A 149 10.02 -6.70 2.58
C MET A 149 11.20 -6.35 1.66
N ASN A 150 12.44 -6.64 2.05
CA ASN A 150 13.59 -6.41 1.16
C ASN A 150 13.53 -7.23 -0.13
N LYS A 151 12.86 -8.39 -0.12
CA LYS A 151 12.71 -9.25 -1.31
C LYS A 151 11.49 -8.90 -2.16
N TYR A 152 10.39 -8.48 -1.55
CA TYR A 152 9.10 -8.36 -2.23
C TYR A 152 8.51 -6.95 -2.23
N TRP A 153 9.03 -6.01 -1.44
CA TRP A 153 8.59 -4.61 -1.40
C TRP A 153 9.76 -3.70 -1.78
N VAL A 154 10.09 -3.75 -3.07
CA VAL A 154 11.33 -3.23 -3.63
C VAL A 154 11.10 -1.84 -4.21
N SER A 155 11.97 -0.88 -3.89
CA SER A 155 11.93 0.47 -4.44
C SER A 155 12.63 0.56 -5.81
N GLN A 156 12.28 1.58 -6.59
CA GLN A 156 12.95 1.96 -7.83
C GLN A 156 13.71 3.27 -7.64
N GLY A 157 15.02 3.25 -7.91
CA GLY A 157 15.87 4.44 -7.89
C GLY A 157 16.12 5.04 -6.51
N SER A 158 15.73 4.35 -5.43
CA SER A 158 15.99 4.76 -4.04
C SER A 158 16.10 3.55 -3.11
N PRO A 159 16.61 3.75 -1.87
CA PRO A 159 16.61 2.70 -0.86
C PRO A 159 15.18 2.26 -0.50
N ASN A 160 14.99 0.95 -0.34
CA ASN A 160 13.73 0.37 0.14
C ASN A 160 13.15 1.08 1.38
N SER A 161 14.00 1.48 2.35
CA SER A 161 13.56 2.12 3.59
C SER A 161 12.82 3.44 3.36
N ASP A 162 13.19 4.18 2.33
CA ASP A 162 12.63 5.50 2.03
C ASP A 162 11.25 5.31 1.39
N PHE A 163 11.13 4.31 0.52
CA PHE A 163 9.86 3.92 -0.07
C PHE A 163 8.86 3.39 0.97
N TRP A 164 9.30 2.53 1.90
CA TRP A 164 8.44 2.08 2.98
C TRP A 164 7.98 3.24 3.88
N ALA A 165 8.87 4.21 4.12
CA ALA A 165 8.54 5.40 4.88
C ALA A 165 7.48 6.25 4.16
N HIS A 166 7.58 6.37 2.83
CA HIS A 166 6.56 6.98 1.98
C HIS A 166 5.21 6.29 2.14
N GLU A 167 5.17 4.97 1.93
CA GLU A 167 3.94 4.19 1.97
C GLU A 167 3.23 4.28 3.32
N PHE A 168 3.98 4.17 4.42
CA PHE A 168 3.40 4.35 5.75
C PHE A 168 2.89 5.79 5.95
N SER A 169 3.74 6.76 5.70
CA SER A 169 3.45 8.17 5.96
C SER A 169 2.25 8.69 5.19
N LYS A 170 2.20 8.36 3.90
CA LYS A 170 1.20 8.88 2.97
C LYS A 170 -0.11 8.14 3.08
N HIS A 171 -0.07 6.82 3.25
CA HIS A 171 -1.25 5.96 3.16
C HIS A 171 -1.65 5.38 4.52
N ALA A 172 -0.73 4.76 5.27
CA ALA A 172 -1.09 4.09 6.53
C ALA A 172 -1.70 5.04 7.57
N THR A 173 -1.19 6.27 7.64
CA THR A 173 -1.70 7.31 8.57
C THR A 173 -3.16 7.71 8.33
N CYS A 174 -3.72 7.34 7.18
CA CYS A 174 -5.08 7.68 6.77
C CYS A 174 -6.11 6.58 7.04
N TYR A 175 -5.71 5.44 7.60
CA TYR A 175 -6.66 4.47 8.14
C TYR A 175 -7.08 4.85 9.56
N SER A 176 -8.34 4.64 9.90
CA SER A 176 -8.79 4.72 11.31
C SER A 176 -8.23 3.58 12.15
N THR A 177 -8.23 2.36 11.63
CA THR A 177 -7.92 1.19 12.45
C THR A 177 -6.43 1.10 12.83
N PHE A 178 -5.57 1.92 12.21
CA PHE A 178 -4.14 2.05 12.53
C PHE A 178 -3.81 3.31 13.36
N ASP A 179 -4.81 4.06 13.81
CA ASP A 179 -4.53 5.19 14.69
C ASP A 179 -3.99 4.70 16.04
N VAL A 180 -3.06 5.45 16.64
CA VAL A 180 -2.34 5.04 17.85
C VAL A 180 -3.27 4.75 19.04
N PRO A 181 -4.34 5.55 19.29
CA PRO A 181 -5.27 5.25 20.37
C PRO A 181 -5.90 3.85 20.29
N CYS A 182 -6.01 3.26 19.09
CA CYS A 182 -6.55 1.92 18.89
C CYS A 182 -5.69 0.79 19.50
N TYR A 183 -4.41 1.05 19.76
CA TYR A 183 -3.50 0.12 20.43
C TYR A 183 -3.59 0.19 21.96
N GLY A 184 -4.31 1.18 22.48
CA GLY A 184 -4.61 1.34 23.89
C GLY A 184 -3.42 1.81 24.74
N PRO A 185 -3.54 1.74 26.07
CA PRO A 185 -2.56 2.35 26.99
C PRO A 185 -1.23 1.58 27.05
N GLU A 186 -1.18 0.38 26.47
CA GLU A 186 0.02 -0.45 26.39
C GLU A 186 0.76 -0.30 25.05
N TYR A 187 0.33 0.65 24.20
CA TYR A 187 0.96 0.92 22.91
C TYR A 187 2.48 1.04 23.05
N ARG A 188 3.19 0.25 22.26
CA ARG A 188 4.62 0.36 22.11
C ARG A 188 4.92 1.23 20.91
N GLN A 189 5.82 2.19 21.05
CA GLN A 189 6.19 3.07 19.94
C GLN A 189 6.52 2.28 18.67
N HIS A 190 5.85 2.63 17.57
CA HIS A 190 5.88 1.99 16.24
C HIS A 190 5.19 0.62 16.11
N GLU A 191 4.37 0.22 17.07
CA GLU A 191 3.56 -1.00 16.94
C GLU A 191 2.58 -0.92 15.75
N ASP A 192 2.00 0.26 15.52
CA ASP A 192 1.15 0.58 14.37
C ASP A 192 1.89 0.48 13.03
N VAL A 193 3.16 0.91 13.02
CA VAL A 193 4.05 0.76 11.86
C VAL A 193 4.26 -0.71 11.55
N VAL A 194 4.64 -1.50 12.56
CA VAL A 194 4.89 -2.94 12.39
C VAL A 194 3.63 -3.68 11.94
N ASP A 195 2.46 -3.35 12.48
CA ASP A 195 1.19 -3.94 12.10
C ASP A 195 0.77 -3.56 10.68
N PHE A 196 1.05 -2.33 10.23
CA PHE A 196 0.80 -1.93 8.84
C PHE A 196 1.60 -2.80 7.86
N PHE A 197 2.91 -2.95 8.07
CA PHE A 197 3.77 -3.75 7.19
C PHE A 197 3.37 -5.23 7.17
N GLN A 198 3.02 -5.81 8.33
CA GLN A 198 2.47 -7.18 8.38
C GLN A 198 1.15 -7.29 7.61
N THR A 199 0.30 -6.27 7.70
CA THR A 199 -1.00 -6.24 7.01
C THR A 199 -0.82 -6.16 5.50
N VAL A 200 0.07 -5.30 4.99
CA VAL A 200 0.35 -5.23 3.55
C VAL A 200 0.85 -6.58 3.02
N VAL A 201 1.81 -7.21 3.72
CA VAL A 201 2.31 -8.54 3.35
C VAL A 201 1.18 -9.58 3.36
N LYS A 202 0.30 -9.56 4.36
CA LYS A 202 -0.87 -10.45 4.44
C LYS A 202 -1.77 -10.34 3.20
N TYR A 203 -2.06 -9.13 2.73
CA TYR A 203 -2.87 -8.92 1.52
C TYR A 203 -2.11 -9.33 0.26
N PHE A 204 -0.86 -8.90 0.10
CA PHE A 204 -0.03 -9.24 -1.07
C PHE A 204 0.09 -10.75 -1.30
N MET A 205 0.32 -11.53 -0.24
CA MET A 205 0.43 -12.99 -0.33
C MET A 205 -0.83 -13.69 -0.87
N ARG A 206 -2.00 -13.04 -0.83
CA ARG A 206 -3.26 -13.58 -1.37
C ARG A 206 -3.42 -13.32 -2.87
N PHE A 207 -2.62 -12.42 -3.46
CA PHE A 207 -2.77 -11.95 -4.83
C PHE A 207 -1.50 -12.21 -5.66
N PRO A 208 -1.17 -13.49 -5.96
CA PRO A 208 0.02 -13.87 -6.70
C PRO A 208 -0.11 -13.55 -8.21
N THR A 209 -0.10 -12.27 -8.58
CA THR A 209 -0.36 -11.77 -9.95
C THR A 209 0.45 -12.49 -11.03
N TRP A 210 1.75 -12.76 -10.78
CA TRP A 210 2.59 -13.50 -11.73
C TRP A 210 2.02 -14.89 -12.03
N GLY A 211 1.62 -15.62 -10.98
CA GLY A 211 1.07 -16.97 -11.10
C GLY A 211 -0.33 -16.97 -11.73
N TRP A 212 -1.14 -15.97 -11.40
CA TRP A 212 -2.46 -15.78 -12.00
C TRP A 212 -2.36 -15.49 -13.50
N LEU A 213 -1.56 -14.52 -13.93
CA LEU A 213 -1.32 -14.28 -15.36
C LEU A 213 -0.79 -15.54 -16.05
N GLY A 214 0.17 -16.24 -15.43
CA GLY A 214 0.74 -17.46 -15.98
C GLY A 214 -0.27 -18.60 -16.16
N ALA A 215 -1.26 -18.73 -15.27
CA ALA A 215 -2.34 -19.72 -15.41
C ALA A 215 -3.20 -19.51 -16.66
N HIS A 216 -3.21 -18.28 -17.19
CA HIS A 216 -3.89 -17.90 -18.43
C HIS A 216 -2.92 -17.76 -19.62
N GLY A 217 -1.69 -18.26 -19.49
CA GLY A 217 -0.67 -18.24 -20.55
C GLY A 217 -0.04 -16.87 -20.80
N ILE A 218 -0.18 -15.93 -19.85
CA ILE A 218 0.39 -14.59 -19.93
C ILE A 218 1.68 -14.58 -19.11
N HIS A 219 2.81 -14.47 -19.79
CA HIS A 219 4.14 -14.47 -19.18
C HIS A 219 4.97 -13.27 -19.62
N PRO A 220 5.95 -12.84 -18.81
CA PRO A 220 6.94 -11.87 -19.25
C PRO A 220 7.61 -12.33 -20.56
N SER A 221 7.68 -11.43 -21.55
CA SER A 221 8.26 -11.70 -22.86
C SER A 221 8.70 -10.39 -23.52
N ASN A 222 9.89 -10.41 -24.11
CA ASN A 222 10.40 -9.28 -24.90
C ASN A 222 9.87 -9.24 -26.35
N THR A 223 9.03 -10.20 -26.75
CA THR A 223 8.52 -10.33 -28.12
C THR A 223 7.01 -10.49 -28.20
N THR A 224 6.36 -10.92 -27.12
CA THR A 224 4.90 -11.12 -27.07
C THR A 224 4.22 -9.86 -26.55
N THR A 225 3.12 -9.50 -27.20
CA THR A 225 2.23 -8.44 -26.72
C THR A 225 0.85 -9.00 -26.38
N TYR A 226 0.13 -8.28 -25.52
CA TYR A 226 -1.16 -8.64 -24.97
C TYR A 226 -2.18 -7.54 -25.26
N THR A 227 -3.46 -7.88 -25.08
CA THR A 227 -4.55 -6.90 -25.08
C THR A 227 -4.94 -6.60 -23.64
N LEU A 228 -5.40 -5.37 -23.37
CA LEU A 228 -5.91 -4.99 -22.05
C LEU A 228 -7.02 -5.96 -21.60
N ALA A 229 -7.96 -6.25 -22.49
CA ALA A 229 -9.07 -7.15 -22.21
C ALA A 229 -8.63 -8.57 -21.82
N ALA A 230 -7.54 -9.10 -22.38
CA ALA A 230 -7.02 -10.42 -21.99
C ALA A 230 -6.40 -10.41 -20.59
N LEU A 231 -5.65 -9.35 -20.26
CA LEU A 231 -5.05 -9.15 -18.94
C LEU A 231 -6.14 -8.99 -17.86
N GLU A 232 -7.12 -8.12 -18.11
CA GLU A 232 -8.25 -7.90 -17.20
C GLU A 232 -9.08 -9.17 -17.01
N ALA A 233 -9.37 -9.91 -18.10
CA ALA A 233 -10.14 -11.15 -18.01
C ALA A 233 -9.42 -12.23 -17.19
N ALA A 234 -8.11 -12.40 -17.38
CA ALA A 234 -7.31 -13.36 -16.62
C ALA A 234 -7.35 -13.04 -15.12
N LEU A 235 -7.09 -11.78 -14.75
CA LEU A 235 -7.07 -11.39 -13.35
C LEU A 235 -8.45 -11.33 -12.72
N MET A 236 -9.49 -10.93 -13.47
CA MET A 236 -10.87 -10.99 -13.02
C MET A 236 -11.31 -12.43 -12.72
N HIS A 237 -10.87 -13.40 -13.52
CA HIS A 237 -11.16 -14.82 -13.28
C HIS A 237 -10.60 -15.30 -11.93
N GLU A 238 -9.36 -14.91 -11.61
CA GLU A 238 -8.69 -15.34 -10.37
C GLU A 238 -9.13 -14.53 -9.13
N TYR A 239 -9.31 -13.21 -9.28
CA TYR A 239 -9.62 -12.30 -8.19
C TYR A 239 -11.13 -12.22 -7.87
N GLY A 240 -11.99 -12.40 -8.88
CA GLY A 240 -13.43 -12.24 -8.77
C GLY A 240 -13.95 -10.82 -9.02
N ALA A 241 -13.06 -9.86 -9.32
CA ALA A 241 -13.40 -8.51 -9.74
C ALA A 241 -12.35 -7.97 -10.72
N VAL A 242 -12.68 -6.93 -11.49
CA VAL A 242 -11.73 -6.31 -12.44
C VAL A 242 -10.76 -5.41 -11.67
N PRO A 243 -9.46 -5.73 -11.61
CA PRO A 243 -8.47 -4.83 -11.02
C PRO A 243 -8.16 -3.65 -11.95
N TYR A 244 -7.53 -2.60 -11.43
CA TYR A 244 -6.90 -1.59 -12.29
C TYR A 244 -5.59 -2.16 -12.84
N LEU A 245 -5.30 -1.89 -14.11
CA LEU A 245 -3.99 -2.14 -14.72
C LEU A 245 -3.37 -0.80 -15.12
N GLY A 246 -2.15 -0.57 -14.67
CA GLY A 246 -1.34 0.57 -15.07
C GLY A 246 -0.31 0.13 -16.10
N CYS A 247 -0.16 0.98 -17.11
CA CYS A 247 0.96 0.92 -18.03
C CYS A 247 1.71 2.25 -18.07
N SER A 248 3.02 2.14 -18.20
CA SER A 248 3.93 3.22 -18.58
C SER A 248 4.46 3.01 -20.00
N GLY A 249 5.65 3.54 -20.29
CA GLY A 249 6.23 3.58 -21.62
C GLY A 249 5.60 4.66 -22.50
N PRO A 250 5.93 4.68 -23.80
CA PRO A 250 5.32 5.62 -24.74
C PRO A 250 3.84 5.31 -24.94
N ASP A 251 3.04 6.37 -25.08
CA ASP A 251 1.66 6.30 -25.55
C ASP A 251 1.59 5.54 -26.88
N PHE A 252 0.59 4.68 -27.06
CA PHE A 252 0.55 3.79 -28.22
C PHE A 252 0.54 4.54 -29.56
N ASN A 253 -0.19 5.65 -29.67
CA ASN A 253 -0.24 6.50 -30.86
C ASN A 253 1.12 7.14 -31.24
N LEU A 254 2.09 7.18 -30.32
CA LEU A 254 3.46 7.66 -30.56
C LEU A 254 4.40 6.53 -31.00
N THR A 255 3.95 5.28 -30.96
CA THR A 255 4.73 4.13 -31.43
C THR A 255 4.56 3.90 -32.93
N ALA A 256 5.50 3.16 -33.53
CA ALA A 256 5.39 2.77 -34.94
C ALA A 256 4.17 1.86 -35.20
N ALA A 257 3.79 1.01 -34.23
CA ALA A 257 2.65 0.11 -34.34
C ALA A 257 1.31 0.84 -34.22
N GLY A 258 1.25 1.90 -33.42
CA GLY A 258 0.07 2.74 -33.25
C GLY A 258 0.01 3.95 -34.19
N ALA A 259 0.85 4.01 -35.23
CA ALA A 259 0.80 5.11 -36.18
C ALA A 259 -0.61 5.28 -36.77
N ASN A 260 -1.19 6.48 -36.59
CA ASN A 260 -2.57 6.84 -36.94
C ASN A 260 -3.68 6.30 -36.01
N SER A 261 -3.32 5.69 -34.89
CA SER A 261 -4.27 5.40 -33.80
C SER A 261 -4.59 6.69 -33.02
N THR A 262 -5.79 6.75 -32.43
CA THR A 262 -6.13 7.77 -31.41
C THR A 262 -5.88 7.28 -29.99
N ASP A 263 -5.42 6.03 -29.83
CA ASP A 263 -5.17 5.42 -28.52
C ASP A 263 -3.87 5.97 -27.92
N ASP A 264 -4.00 6.74 -26.85
CA ASP A 264 -2.93 7.40 -26.12
C ASP A 264 -2.54 6.66 -24.83
N GLY A 265 -2.99 5.41 -24.63
CA GLY A 265 -2.61 4.62 -23.47
C GLY A 265 -1.16 4.14 -23.50
N GLY A 266 -0.59 3.91 -22.32
CA GLY A 266 0.75 3.37 -22.14
C GLY A 266 0.88 1.94 -22.67
N THR A 267 2.11 1.56 -23.05
CA THR A 267 2.40 0.31 -23.77
C THR A 267 3.18 -0.71 -22.95
N VAL A 268 3.60 -0.40 -21.72
CA VAL A 268 4.37 -1.29 -20.86
C VAL A 268 3.61 -1.54 -19.58
N LEU A 269 3.11 -2.76 -19.37
CA LEU A 269 2.42 -3.16 -18.15
C LEU A 269 3.38 -3.12 -16.95
N ASP A 270 3.04 -2.33 -15.93
CA ASP A 270 3.88 -2.15 -14.75
C ASP A 270 3.11 -2.04 -13.42
N GLU A 271 1.80 -1.82 -13.42
CA GLU A 271 1.01 -1.79 -12.18
C GLU A 271 -0.25 -2.66 -12.24
N VAL A 272 -0.63 -3.21 -11.09
CA VAL A 272 -1.96 -3.77 -10.84
C VAL A 272 -2.47 -3.35 -9.46
N TRP A 273 -3.72 -2.89 -9.38
CA TRP A 273 -4.36 -2.50 -8.11
C TRP A 273 -5.63 -3.33 -7.88
N TYR A 274 -5.62 -4.09 -6.79
CA TYR A 274 -6.76 -4.92 -6.36
C TYR A 274 -7.60 -4.17 -5.34
N TYR A 275 -8.84 -3.86 -5.71
CA TYR A 275 -9.77 -3.10 -4.88
C TYR A 275 -10.63 -4.02 -4.01
N MET A 276 -10.80 -3.68 -2.75
CA MET A 276 -11.64 -4.45 -1.82
C MET A 276 -12.31 -3.59 -0.75
N HIS A 277 -13.39 -4.12 -0.20
CA HIS A 277 -13.89 -3.70 1.11
C HIS A 277 -13.45 -4.69 2.17
N THR A 278 -13.27 -4.24 3.40
CA THR A 278 -12.79 -5.04 4.53
C THR A 278 -13.88 -5.22 5.58
N TYR A 279 -13.85 -6.35 6.27
CA TYR A 279 -14.71 -6.61 7.42
C TYR A 279 -13.97 -6.25 8.71
N GLY A 280 -14.54 -5.34 9.50
CA GLY A 280 -13.91 -4.89 10.74
C GLY A 280 -12.58 -4.17 10.47
N ARG A 281 -11.51 -4.62 11.14
CA ARG A 281 -10.18 -4.02 10.99
C ARG A 281 -9.51 -4.46 9.70
N VAL A 282 -8.82 -3.53 9.04
CA VAL A 282 -8.01 -3.86 7.85
C VAL A 282 -6.96 -4.92 8.19
N GLN A 283 -6.39 -4.85 9.40
CA GLN A 283 -5.42 -5.80 9.95
C GLN A 283 -5.92 -7.24 9.99
N ASP A 284 -7.23 -7.49 10.07
CA ASP A 284 -7.76 -8.85 10.19
C ASP A 284 -7.68 -9.63 8.87
N GLY A 285 -7.52 -8.93 7.74
CA GLY A 285 -7.33 -9.55 6.42
C GLY A 285 -8.60 -10.15 5.84
N GLN A 286 -9.77 -9.88 6.41
CA GLN A 286 -11.06 -10.30 5.87
C GLN A 286 -11.56 -9.26 4.88
N SER A 287 -11.66 -9.63 3.61
CA SER A 287 -12.03 -8.69 2.55
C SER A 287 -12.85 -9.33 1.44
N ILE A 288 -13.63 -8.50 0.74
CA ILE A 288 -14.35 -8.89 -0.48
C ILE A 288 -13.84 -8.06 -1.68
N PRO A 289 -13.61 -8.69 -2.83
CA PRO A 289 -13.16 -7.99 -4.02
C PRO A 289 -14.26 -7.07 -4.55
N VAL A 290 -13.88 -5.91 -5.08
CA VAL A 290 -14.76 -5.01 -5.83
C VAL A 290 -14.05 -4.57 -7.11
N ASN A 291 -14.84 -4.15 -8.11
CA ASN A 291 -14.25 -3.63 -9.34
C ASN A 291 -13.51 -2.32 -9.06
N GLN A 292 -12.45 -2.10 -9.84
CA GLN A 292 -11.75 -0.83 -9.89
C GLN A 292 -12.70 0.35 -10.17
N THR A 293 -12.37 1.53 -9.66
CA THR A 293 -13.23 2.74 -9.69
C THR A 293 -12.87 3.77 -10.78
N GLY A 294 -11.75 3.59 -11.47
CA GLY A 294 -11.24 4.45 -12.53
C GLY A 294 -11.20 3.81 -13.93
N SER A 295 -10.18 4.14 -14.70
CA SER A 295 -9.88 3.54 -16.01
C SER A 295 -8.40 3.20 -16.05
N SER A 296 -8.05 2.06 -16.67
CA SER A 296 -6.65 1.68 -16.93
C SER A 296 -5.90 2.80 -17.66
N SER A 297 -4.61 2.98 -17.35
CA SER A 297 -3.72 3.83 -18.14
C SER A 297 -3.13 3.13 -19.37
N CYS A 298 -3.44 1.85 -19.56
CA CYS A 298 -2.93 1.04 -20.67
C CYS A 298 -3.66 1.31 -21.99
N ALA A 299 -2.93 1.14 -23.08
CA ALA A 299 -3.51 1.12 -24.41
C ALA A 299 -4.54 0.00 -24.57
N SER A 300 -5.64 0.31 -25.24
CA SER A 300 -6.74 -0.62 -25.52
C SER A 300 -6.59 -1.33 -26.87
N ALA A 301 -5.75 -0.80 -27.76
CA ALA A 301 -5.52 -1.33 -29.09
C ALA A 301 -5.00 -2.79 -29.04
N PRO A 302 -5.45 -3.66 -29.96
CA PRO A 302 -5.03 -5.06 -29.97
C PRO A 302 -3.50 -5.21 -30.10
N GLY A 303 -2.88 -5.92 -29.14
CA GLY A 303 -1.45 -6.20 -29.14
C GLY A 303 -0.58 -4.99 -28.79
N ALA A 304 -1.13 -3.97 -28.15
CA ALA A 304 -0.41 -2.76 -27.77
C ALA A 304 0.43 -2.91 -26.49
N ILE A 305 0.06 -3.84 -25.60
CA ILE A 305 0.66 -3.93 -24.27
C ILE A 305 1.80 -4.94 -24.28
N THR A 306 2.97 -4.52 -23.83
CA THR A 306 4.12 -5.39 -23.52
C THR A 306 4.12 -5.74 -22.03
N TYR A 307 4.54 -6.96 -21.72
CA TYR A 307 4.83 -7.40 -20.36
C TYR A 307 6.27 -7.91 -20.37
N PRO A 308 7.28 -7.03 -20.18
CA PRO A 308 8.67 -7.34 -20.51
C PRO A 308 9.33 -8.28 -19.49
N GLU A 309 10.32 -9.04 -19.95
CA GLU A 309 11.22 -9.77 -19.04
C GLU A 309 12.06 -8.77 -18.24
N ARG A 310 12.49 -9.18 -17.04
CA ARG A 310 13.40 -8.34 -16.25
C ARG A 310 14.77 -8.23 -16.88
N ALA A 311 15.43 -7.11 -16.63
CA ALA A 311 16.76 -6.85 -17.13
C ALA A 311 17.79 -7.83 -16.53
N SER A 312 18.82 -8.12 -17.33
CA SER A 312 19.92 -8.97 -16.90
C SER A 312 20.62 -8.37 -15.68
N GLY A 313 20.75 -9.15 -14.61
CA GLY A 313 21.39 -8.71 -13.36
C GLY A 313 20.44 -8.06 -12.36
N SER A 314 19.18 -7.81 -12.71
CA SER A 314 18.18 -7.20 -11.82
C SER A 314 17.34 -8.22 -11.04
N VAL A 315 17.67 -9.51 -11.12
CA VAL A 315 16.83 -10.60 -10.62
C VAL A 315 17.59 -11.48 -9.63
N VAL A 316 16.92 -11.85 -8.54
CA VAL A 316 17.29 -12.97 -7.68
C VAL A 316 16.39 -14.17 -7.95
N TYR A 317 17.01 -15.34 -8.12
CA TYR A 317 16.35 -16.63 -8.37
C TYR A 317 16.28 -17.46 -7.09
#